data_AF-A0A6A0AMZ4-F1
#
_entry.id   AF-A0A6A0AMZ4-F1
#
_cell.length_a   1.000
_cell.length_b   1.000
_cell.length_c   1.000
_cell.angle_alpha   90.00
_cell.angle_beta   90.00
_cell.angle_gamma   90.00
#
_symmetry.space_group_name_H-M   'P 1'
#
loop_
_entity.id
_entity.type
_entity.pdbx_description
1 polymer ?
#
loop_
_entity_poly.entity_id
_entity_poly.type
_entity_poly.pdbx_seq_one_letter_code
_entity_poly.pdbx_strand_id
1 'polypeptide(L)'
;MTRRLTVAERLASAEKDIRLETIADQSSWDRFLVEQAVFHFGTRHTEWSANDIRDVLPELGHGYLGAAINSLRTAGLIEHTGRVVPSTLPSTNGHRLSVWTLSDRGRAIAQQRRARRAAA
;
A
#
# COMPACT_ATOMS: atom_id res chain seq x y z
N MET A 1 -3.76 8.92 -34.87
CA MET A 1 -3.70 9.23 -33.42
C MET A 1 -3.05 8.05 -32.71
N THR A 2 -1.83 8.21 -32.21
CA THR A 2 -1.15 7.15 -31.46
C THR A 2 -1.69 7.13 -30.04
N ARG A 3 -2.46 6.09 -29.68
CA ARG A 3 -2.98 5.89 -28.32
C ARG A 3 -1.80 5.89 -27.34
N ARG A 4 -1.80 6.80 -26.37
CA ARG A 4 -0.83 6.78 -25.26
C ARG A 4 -1.14 5.58 -24.37
N LEU A 5 -0.19 4.66 -24.26
CA LEU A 5 -0.28 3.52 -23.38
C LEU A 5 -0.39 3.96 -21.92
N THR A 6 -1.07 3.18 -21.08
CA THR A 6 -1.04 3.33 -19.62
C THR A 6 0.33 2.90 -19.07
N VAL A 7 0.61 3.19 -17.80
CA VAL A 7 1.87 2.76 -17.15
C VAL A 7 1.97 1.23 -17.13
N ALA A 8 0.87 0.53 -16.83
CA ALA A 8 0.80 -0.93 -16.85
C ALA A 8 1.05 -1.50 -18.26
N GLU A 9 0.46 -0.90 -19.31
CA GLU A 9 0.65 -1.34 -20.70
C GLU A 9 2.09 -1.15 -21.19
N ARG A 10 2.78 -0.08 -20.75
CA ARG A 10 4.21 0.11 -21.05
C ARG A 10 5.09 -0.94 -20.37
N LEU A 11 4.77 -1.33 -19.15
CA LEU A 11 5.54 -2.29 -18.37
C LEU A 11 5.32 -3.73 -18.84
N ALA A 12 4.08 -4.10 -19.20
CA ALA A 12 3.79 -5.40 -19.80
C ALA A 12 4.52 -5.62 -21.13
N SER A 13 4.76 -4.55 -21.90
CA SER A 13 5.58 -4.61 -23.11
C SER A 13 7.08 -4.83 -22.84
N ALA A 14 7.55 -4.56 -21.62
CA ALA A 14 8.95 -4.74 -21.20
C ALA A 14 9.19 -6.10 -20.50
N GLU A 15 8.14 -6.86 -20.23
CA GLU A 15 8.12 -8.04 -19.35
C GLU A 15 8.82 -9.29 -19.91
N LYS A 16 9.19 -9.31 -21.20
CA LYS A 16 9.70 -10.51 -21.87
C LYS A 16 11.12 -10.94 -21.45
N ASP A 17 11.92 -10.08 -20.81
CA ASP A 17 13.32 -10.39 -20.42
C ASP A 17 13.73 -9.72 -19.10
N ILE A 18 12.97 -9.90 -18.02
CA ILE A 18 13.29 -9.28 -16.73
C ILE A 18 14.26 -10.15 -15.91
N ARG A 19 15.35 -9.55 -15.42
CA ARG A 19 16.33 -10.17 -14.52
C ARG A 19 15.83 -10.19 -13.07
N LEU A 20 16.25 -11.18 -12.27
CA LEU A 20 15.85 -11.36 -10.86
C LEU A 20 16.11 -10.12 -9.98
N GLU A 21 17.22 -9.41 -10.22
CA GLU A 21 17.56 -8.16 -9.53
C GLU A 21 16.50 -7.07 -9.75
N THR A 22 15.99 -6.95 -10.97
CA THR A 22 14.92 -6.00 -11.33
C THR A 22 13.59 -6.35 -10.66
N ILE A 23 13.28 -7.64 -10.49
CA ILE A 23 12.11 -8.11 -9.73
C ILE A 23 12.24 -7.77 -8.24
N ALA A 24 13.44 -7.92 -7.67
CA ALA A 24 13.72 -7.57 -6.29
C ALA A 24 13.62 -6.05 -6.05
N ASP A 25 14.14 -5.24 -6.97
CA ASP A 25 14.01 -3.78 -6.92
C ASP A 25 12.55 -3.33 -6.99
N GLN A 26 11.76 -3.90 -7.91
CA GLN A 26 10.32 -3.64 -8.01
C GLN A 26 9.58 -4.00 -6.72
N SER A 27 9.90 -5.17 -6.13
CA SER A 27 9.30 -5.61 -4.86
C SER A 27 9.62 -4.67 -3.70
N SER A 28 10.82 -4.09 -3.68
CA SER A 28 11.22 -3.10 -2.66
C SER A 28 10.52 -1.75 -2.85
N TRP A 29 10.27 -1.37 -4.11
CA TRP A 29 9.57 -0.15 -4.48
C TRP A 29 8.08 -0.24 -4.14
N ASP A 30 7.42 -1.35 -4.48
CA ASP A 30 6.02 -1.61 -4.12
C ASP A 30 5.84 -1.60 -2.60
N ARG A 31 6.77 -2.23 -1.87
CA ARG A 31 6.79 -2.16 -0.41
C ARG A 31 6.87 -0.74 0.11
N PHE A 32 7.83 0.03 -0.39
CA PHE A 32 8.04 1.40 0.05
C PHE A 32 6.79 2.26 -0.21
N LEU A 33 6.20 2.17 -1.41
CA LEU A 33 5.01 2.93 -1.76
C LEU A 33 3.81 2.59 -0.87
N VAL A 34 3.56 1.31 -0.64
CA VAL A 34 2.44 0.87 0.20
C VAL A 34 2.63 1.34 1.64
N GLU A 35 3.84 1.22 2.20
CA GLU A 35 4.13 1.73 3.54
C GLU A 35 3.91 3.26 3.61
N GLN A 36 4.37 4.02 2.62
CA GLN A 36 4.14 5.47 2.58
C GLN A 36 2.65 5.81 2.49
N ALA A 37 1.89 5.09 1.64
CA ALA A 37 0.45 5.29 1.52
C ALA A 37 -0.26 5.04 2.85
N VAL A 38 0.06 3.93 3.54
CA VAL A 38 -0.53 3.61 4.85
C VAL A 38 -0.22 4.68 5.89
N PHE A 39 1.04 5.14 6.02
CA PHE A 39 1.37 6.19 6.99
C PHE A 39 0.74 7.54 6.62
N HIS A 40 0.70 7.89 5.34
CA HIS A 40 0.11 9.14 4.89
C HIS A 40 -1.41 9.16 5.12
N PHE A 41 -2.08 8.06 4.82
CA PHE A 41 -3.53 7.91 4.97
C PHE A 41 -3.91 7.75 6.44
N GLY A 42 -3.24 6.85 7.16
CA GLY A 42 -3.52 6.57 8.58
C GLY A 42 -3.23 7.73 9.54
N THR A 43 -2.49 8.76 9.12
CA THR A 43 -2.34 10.01 9.90
C THR A 43 -3.48 11.01 9.68
N ARG A 44 -4.31 10.82 8.65
CA ARG A 44 -5.46 11.68 8.31
C ARG A 44 -6.80 11.03 8.62
N HIS A 45 -6.83 9.71 8.63
CA HIS A 45 -8.03 8.91 8.86
C HIS A 45 -7.83 8.04 10.09
N THR A 46 -8.74 8.14 11.05
CA THR A 46 -8.70 7.36 12.29
C THR A 46 -8.81 5.86 12.02
N GLU A 47 -9.63 5.48 11.05
CA GLU A 47 -9.85 4.09 10.63
C GLU A 47 -9.80 3.99 9.10
N TRP A 48 -9.30 2.87 8.60
CA TRP A 48 -9.17 2.61 7.16
C TRP A 48 -9.08 1.12 6.87
N SER A 49 -9.37 0.72 5.63
CA SER A 49 -9.32 -0.65 5.14
C SER A 49 -8.40 -0.75 3.93
N ALA A 50 -8.20 -1.98 3.43
CA ALA A 50 -7.46 -2.17 2.18
C ALA A 50 -8.19 -1.57 0.96
N ASN A 51 -9.49 -1.29 1.03
CA ASN A 51 -10.19 -0.58 -0.05
C ASN A 51 -9.68 0.88 -0.14
N ASP A 52 -9.65 1.59 0.99
CA ASP A 52 -9.25 3.00 1.04
C ASP A 52 -7.80 3.20 0.57
N ILE A 53 -6.92 2.26 0.91
CA ILE A 53 -5.51 2.32 0.50
C ILE A 53 -5.35 2.02 -1.00
N ARG A 54 -6.19 1.17 -1.61
CA ARG A 54 -6.15 0.91 -3.06
C ARG A 54 -6.48 2.17 -3.87
N ASP A 55 -7.39 3.00 -3.38
CA ASP A 55 -7.81 4.22 -4.07
C ASP A 55 -6.68 5.27 -4.18
N VAL A 56 -5.69 5.20 -3.29
CA VAL A 56 -4.53 6.12 -3.27
C VAL A 56 -3.24 5.48 -3.79
N LEU A 57 -3.25 4.17 -4.09
CA LEU A 57 -2.12 3.45 -4.65
C LEU A 57 -2.21 3.33 -6.17
N PRO A 58 -1.09 3.42 -6.90
CA PRO A 58 -1.06 2.98 -8.29
C PRO A 58 -1.46 1.49 -8.37
N GLU A 59 -2.12 1.11 -9.45
CA GLU A 59 -2.66 -0.26 -9.68
C GLU A 59 -1.62 -1.36 -9.41
N LEU A 60 -0.36 -1.12 -9.78
CA LEU A 60 0.76 -2.03 -9.55
C LEU A 60 1.02 -2.33 -8.06
N GLY A 61 0.76 -1.36 -7.18
CA GLY A 61 0.95 -1.53 -5.73
C GLY A 61 -0.14 -2.36 -5.05
N HIS A 62 -1.24 -2.68 -5.75
CA HIS A 62 -2.38 -3.38 -5.17
C HIS A 62 -2.03 -4.83 -4.79
N GLY A 63 -1.18 -5.50 -5.58
CA GLY A 63 -0.75 -6.87 -5.33
C GLY A 63 0.07 -7.04 -4.05
N TYR A 64 0.85 -6.02 -3.68
CA TYR A 64 1.70 -6.05 -2.49
C TYR A 64 0.95 -5.66 -1.20
N LEU A 65 -0.23 -5.05 -1.32
CA LEU A 65 -0.94 -4.45 -0.18
C LEU A 65 -1.22 -5.43 0.96
N GLY A 66 -1.61 -6.67 0.66
CA GLY A 66 -1.85 -7.69 1.68
C GLY A 66 -0.60 -8.04 2.50
N ALA A 67 0.54 -8.19 1.82
CA ALA A 67 1.82 -8.48 2.46
C ALA A 67 2.29 -7.31 3.33
N ALA A 68 2.13 -6.07 2.85
CA ALA A 68 2.46 -4.87 3.61
C ALA A 68 1.63 -4.75 4.89
N ILE A 69 0.31 -4.92 4.81
CA ILE A 69 -0.59 -4.89 5.99
C ILE A 69 -0.17 -5.97 7.00
N ASN A 70 0.15 -7.17 6.53
CA ASN A 70 0.61 -8.25 7.41
C ASN A 70 1.95 -7.93 8.09
N SER A 71 2.87 -7.28 7.38
CA SER A 71 4.15 -6.83 7.96
C SER A 71 3.93 -5.74 9.01
N LEU A 72 3.13 -4.71 8.69
CA LEU A 72 2.85 -3.58 9.57
C LEU A 72 2.14 -4.00 10.86
N ARG A 73 1.16 -4.91 10.78
CA ARG A 73 0.47 -5.44 11.98
C ARG A 73 1.43 -6.26 12.84
N THR A 74 2.28 -7.08 12.22
CA THR A 74 3.25 -7.93 12.93
C THR A 74 4.30 -7.07 13.64
N ALA A 75 4.66 -5.94 13.05
CA ALA A 75 5.56 -4.95 13.64
C ALA A 75 4.88 -4.05 14.70
N GLY A 76 3.58 -4.22 14.98
CA GLY A 76 2.83 -3.41 15.94
C GLY A 76 2.66 -1.94 15.52
N LEU A 77 2.65 -1.66 14.21
CA LEU A 77 2.53 -0.30 13.65
C LEU A 77 1.08 0.07 13.33
N ILE A 78 0.25 -0.94 13.11
CA ILE A 78 -1.20 -0.81 12.92
C ILE A 78 -1.90 -1.81 13.83
N GLU A 79 -3.12 -1.48 14.23
CA GLU A 79 -3.95 -2.28 15.11
C GLU A 79 -5.29 -2.59 14.46
N HIS A 80 -5.78 -3.79 14.71
CA HIS A 80 -7.10 -4.21 14.25
C HIS A 80 -8.16 -3.56 15.15
N THR A 81 -9.15 -2.90 14.54
CA THR A 81 -10.22 -2.19 15.28
C THR A 81 -11.32 -3.12 15.80
N GLY A 82 -11.32 -4.38 15.35
CA GLY A 82 -12.40 -5.36 15.59
C GLY A 82 -13.47 -5.32 14.49
N ARG A 83 -13.47 -4.29 13.64
CA ARG A 83 -14.41 -4.14 12.53
C ARG A 83 -13.89 -4.75 11.24
N VAL A 84 -14.83 -5.13 10.37
CA VAL A 84 -14.56 -5.61 9.02
C VAL A 84 -15.50 -4.96 8.01
N VAL A 85 -15.05 -4.82 6.76
CA VAL A 85 -15.83 -4.34 5.61
C VAL A 85 -15.66 -5.30 4.43
N PRO A 86 -16.63 -5.40 3.50
CA PRO A 86 -16.44 -6.21 2.30
C PRO A 86 -15.44 -5.56 1.35
N SER A 87 -14.62 -6.38 0.68
CA SER A 87 -13.73 -5.93 -0.38
C SER A 87 -14.53 -5.45 -1.60
N THR A 88 -14.14 -4.32 -2.17
CA THR A 88 -14.76 -3.74 -3.38
C THR A 88 -14.19 -4.31 -4.68
N LEU A 89 -13.11 -5.09 -4.62
CA LEU A 89 -12.54 -5.74 -5.80
C LEU A 89 -13.48 -6.86 -6.32
N PRO A 90 -13.87 -6.83 -7.61
CA PRO A 90 -14.75 -7.85 -8.18
C PRO A 90 -14.21 -9.28 -8.01
N SER A 91 -12.91 -9.48 -8.17
CA SER A 91 -12.23 -10.78 -8.05
C SER A 91 -12.31 -11.41 -6.66
N THR A 92 -12.62 -10.62 -5.64
CA THR A 92 -12.61 -11.07 -4.24
C THR A 92 -13.98 -11.51 -3.73
N ASN A 93 -15.04 -11.36 -4.55
CA ASN A 93 -16.42 -11.72 -4.18
C ASN A 93 -16.84 -11.18 -2.80
N GLY A 94 -16.46 -9.94 -2.48
CA GLY A 94 -16.80 -9.30 -1.21
C GLY A 94 -16.08 -9.89 0.01
N HIS A 95 -14.91 -10.52 -0.14
CA HIS A 95 -14.13 -11.05 0.97
C HIS A 95 -13.95 -10.01 2.10
N ARG A 96 -14.01 -10.47 3.35
CA ARG A 96 -13.93 -9.60 4.54
C ARG A 96 -12.53 -9.00 4.65
N LEU A 97 -12.48 -7.68 4.73
CA LEU A 97 -11.29 -6.89 5.00
C LEU A 97 -11.36 -6.33 6.41
N SER A 98 -10.28 -6.51 7.14
CA SER A 98 -10.08 -5.83 8.42
C SER A 98 -10.03 -4.31 8.27
N VAL A 99 -10.58 -3.62 9.27
CA VAL A 99 -10.41 -2.18 9.45
C VAL A 99 -9.29 -1.94 10.46
N TRP A 100 -8.36 -1.07 10.09
CA TRP A 100 -7.12 -0.80 10.79
C TRP A 100 -7.06 0.64 11.28
N THR A 101 -6.29 0.87 12.34
CA THR A 101 -5.84 2.19 12.79
C THR A 101 -4.33 2.19 13.00
N LEU A 102 -3.70 3.37 13.02
CA LEU A 102 -2.30 3.46 13.46
C LEU A 102 -2.23 3.21 14.97
N SER A 103 -1.30 2.37 15.40
CA SER A 103 -0.94 2.28 16.82
C SER A 103 -0.22 3.56 17.28
N ASP A 104 -0.06 3.75 18.58
CA ASP A 104 0.75 4.85 19.12
C ASP A 104 2.18 4.84 18.56
N ARG A 105 2.76 3.64 18.44
CA ARG A 105 4.06 3.44 17.79
C ARG A 105 4.03 3.84 16.32
N GLY A 106 2.99 3.46 15.58
CA GLY A 106 2.80 3.84 14.18
C GLY A 106 2.70 5.36 14.00
N ARG A 107 1.93 6.03 14.87
CA ARG A 107 1.79 7.49 14.87
C ARG A 107 3.12 8.19 15.15
N ALA A 108 3.88 7.72 16.14
CA ALA A 108 5.19 8.27 16.48
C ALA A 108 6.17 8.19 15.29
N ILE A 109 6.24 7.05 14.60
CA ILE A 109 7.08 6.88 13.41
C ILE A 109 6.62 7.80 12.28
N ALA A 110 5.31 7.91 12.05
CA ALA A 110 4.78 8.81 11.02
C ALA A 110 5.15 10.28 11.29
N GLN A 111 5.05 10.71 12.54
CA GLN A 111 5.44 12.06 12.97
C GLN A 111 6.94 12.29 12.78
N GLN A 112 7.79 11.34 13.15
CA GLN A 112 9.24 11.42 12.95
C GLN A 112 9.60 11.53 11.46
N ARG A 113 8.97 10.71 10.59
CA ARG A 113 9.17 10.77 9.14
C ARG A 113 8.78 12.13 8.57
N ARG A 114 7.65 12.69 9.03
CA ARG A 114 7.17 14.02 8.60
C ARG A 114 8.14 15.13 9.03
N ALA A 115 8.62 15.09 10.28
CA ALA A 115 9.59 16.06 10.78
C ALA A 115 10.90 16.03 9.99
N ARG A 116 11.43 14.84 9.69
CA ARG A 116 12.66 14.71 8.88
C ARG A 116 12.49 15.29 7.48
N ARG A 117 11.32 15.12 6.85
CA ARG A 117 11.04 15.69 5.52
C ARG A 117 10.89 17.21 5.55
N ALA A 118 10.42 17.79 6.65
CA ALA A 118 10.33 19.25 6.78
C ALA A 118 11.69 19.93 7.04
N ALA A 119 12.68 19.16 7.50
CA ALA A 119 14.03 19.64 7.80
C ALA A 119 15.03 19.44 6.64
N ALA A 120 14.62 18.77 5.56
CA ALA A 120 15.41 18.51 4.36
C ALA A 120 14.98 19.45 3.23
#